data_AF-A0A0A9GFJ3-F1
#
_entry.id   AF-A0A0A9GFJ3-F1
#
_cell.length_a   1.000
_cell.length_b   1.000
_cell.length_c   1.000
_cell.angle_alpha   90.00
_cell.angle_beta   90.00
_cell.angle_gamma   90.00
#
_symmetry.space_group_name_H-M   'P 1'
#
loop_
_entity.id
_entity.type
_entity.pdbx_description
1 polymer ?
#
loop_
_entity_poly.entity_id
_entity_poly.type
_entity_poly.pdbx_seq_one_letter_code
_entity_poly.pdbx_strand_id
1 'polypeptide(L)'
;MSSLDATRAELGLVVLYLNKAEARDKICRAIQYGSKFISNGQPGTAQNVDRSTTLARKVFRLLKWVNDLHALISPPAKGTPLILVLLGKSKNALLSTFLFLDQFVWAGRSAIIKNKEGTDRVARLSLYCWMASSVCAGLVELGELKRLSKSMKKLARELRDTDKYENEQYRSKMKQSDERLLALVKAAMDVVVAIGLLQLAPRKVTPRVTGAFGFITSLISCYQQLPSRAPAAKLKA
;
A
#
# COMPACT_ATOMS: atom_id res chain seq x y z
N MET A 1 5.22 11.74 -33.68
CA MET A 1 4.08 12.16 -32.84
C MET A 1 4.18 13.66 -32.67
N SER A 2 3.11 14.42 -32.89
CA SER A 2 3.13 15.85 -32.59
C SER A 2 3.29 16.08 -31.08
N SER A 3 3.81 17.23 -30.65
CA SER A 3 3.89 17.58 -29.22
C SER A 3 2.53 17.45 -28.52
N LEU A 4 1.46 17.77 -29.25
CA LEU A 4 0.08 17.68 -28.78
C LEU A 4 -0.37 16.23 -28.56
N ASP A 5 0.02 15.30 -29.43
CA ASP A 5 -0.29 13.86 -29.27
C ASP A 5 0.40 13.27 -28.04
N ALA A 6 1.66 13.66 -27.79
CA ALA A 6 2.40 13.23 -26.60
C ALA A 6 1.74 13.75 -25.31
N THR A 7 1.36 15.03 -25.27
CA THR A 7 0.63 15.61 -24.13
C THR A 7 -0.73 14.95 -23.93
N ARG A 8 -1.47 14.66 -25.01
CA ARG A 8 -2.76 13.96 -24.95
C ARG A 8 -2.60 12.55 -24.36
N ALA A 9 -1.54 11.83 -24.74
CA ALA A 9 -1.25 10.51 -24.19
C ALA A 9 -0.93 10.56 -22.69
N GLU A 10 -0.06 11.47 -22.26
CA GLU A 10 0.27 11.63 -20.83
C GLU A 10 -0.95 12.05 -19.99
N LEU A 11 -1.78 12.97 -20.51
CA LEU A 11 -3.04 13.34 -19.85
C LEU A 11 -4.00 12.15 -19.75
N GLY A 12 -4.07 11.31 -20.79
CA GLY A 12 -4.83 10.06 -20.79
C GLY A 12 -4.40 9.10 -19.67
N LEU A 13 -3.09 9.00 -19.38
CA LEU A 13 -2.58 8.20 -18.26
C LEU A 13 -3.01 8.77 -16.91
N VAL A 14 -3.00 10.10 -16.75
CA VAL A 14 -3.48 10.77 -15.53
C VAL A 14 -4.97 10.51 -15.33
N VAL A 15 -5.79 10.62 -16.38
CA VAL A 15 -7.22 10.31 -16.33
C VAL A 15 -7.45 8.84 -15.94
N LEU A 16 -6.73 7.90 -16.56
CA LEU A 16 -6.82 6.47 -16.24
C LEU A 16 -6.45 6.19 -14.78
N TYR A 17 -5.40 6.85 -14.27
CA TYR A 17 -5.00 6.75 -12.87
C TYR A 17 -6.09 7.29 -11.95
N LEU A 18 -6.56 8.52 -12.17
CA LEU A 18 -7.55 9.19 -11.33
C LEU A 18 -8.94 8.56 -11.39
N ASN A 19 -9.27 7.77 -12.42
CA ASN A 19 -10.54 7.03 -12.48
C ASN A 19 -10.56 5.80 -11.56
N LYS A 20 -9.42 5.34 -11.06
CA LYS A 20 -9.37 4.28 -10.06
C LYS A 20 -9.77 4.85 -8.70
N ALA A 21 -10.82 4.31 -8.09
CA ALA A 21 -11.20 4.67 -6.72
C ALA A 21 -10.02 4.48 -5.74
N GLU A 22 -9.16 3.49 -6.00
CA GLU A 22 -7.98 3.24 -5.19
C GLU A 22 -6.94 4.36 -5.27
N ALA A 23 -6.73 4.94 -6.44
CA ALA A 23 -5.79 6.05 -6.63
C ALA A 23 -6.25 7.28 -5.83
N ARG A 24 -7.56 7.56 -5.85
CA ARG A 24 -8.17 8.62 -5.04
C ARG A 24 -8.00 8.36 -3.54
N ASP A 25 -8.20 7.12 -3.05
CA ASP A 25 -7.90 6.77 -1.65
C ASP A 25 -6.44 7.08 -1.27
N LYS A 26 -5.47 6.76 -2.14
CA LYS A 26 -4.05 7.00 -1.83
C LYS A 26 -3.68 8.49 -1.84
N ILE A 27 -4.27 9.27 -2.76
CA ILE A 27 -4.12 10.73 -2.74
C ILE A 27 -4.70 11.31 -1.45
N CYS A 28 -5.91 10.91 -1.07
CA CYS A 28 -6.50 11.32 0.21
C CYS A 28 -5.64 10.85 1.40
N ARG A 29 -5.02 9.67 1.33
CA ARG A 29 -4.08 9.19 2.36
C ARG A 29 -2.90 10.15 2.50
N ALA A 30 -2.33 10.59 1.39
CA ALA A 30 -1.24 11.56 1.38
C ALA A 30 -1.69 12.90 2.00
N ILE A 31 -2.85 13.43 1.59
CA ILE A 31 -3.40 14.67 2.16
C ILE A 31 -3.61 14.54 3.67
N GLN A 32 -4.19 13.43 4.12
CA GLN A 32 -4.43 13.16 5.54
C GLN A 32 -3.12 13.20 6.34
N TYR A 33 -2.13 12.37 5.97
CA TYR A 33 -0.91 12.26 6.75
C TYR A 33 0.02 13.47 6.61
N GLY A 34 0.03 14.13 5.45
CA GLY A 34 0.69 15.43 5.28
C GLY A 34 0.09 16.49 6.21
N SER A 35 -1.23 16.52 6.32
CA SER A 35 -1.93 17.43 7.24
C SER A 35 -1.67 17.09 8.72
N LYS A 36 -1.58 15.79 9.06
CA LYS A 36 -1.18 15.33 10.39
C LYS A 36 0.26 15.74 10.74
N PHE A 37 1.18 15.68 9.77
CA PHE A 37 2.56 16.13 9.94
C PHE A 37 2.64 17.62 10.25
N ILE A 38 1.94 18.44 9.45
CA ILE A 38 1.90 19.90 9.59
C ILE A 38 1.26 20.30 10.93
N SER A 39 0.09 19.74 11.25
CA SER A 39 -0.63 20.07 12.49
C SER A 39 0.07 19.60 13.76
N ASN A 40 0.91 18.55 13.69
CA ASN A 40 1.49 17.91 14.86
C ASN A 40 0.45 17.55 15.95
N GLY A 41 -0.77 17.22 15.54
CA GLY A 41 -1.87 16.90 16.45
C GLY A 41 -2.55 18.12 17.11
N GLN A 42 -2.09 19.34 16.82
CA GLN A 42 -2.68 20.56 17.39
C GLN A 42 -3.98 20.96 16.68
N PRO A 43 -4.99 21.46 17.40
CA PRO A 43 -6.22 21.97 16.79
C PRO A 43 -5.92 23.07 15.77
N GLY A 44 -6.65 23.06 14.64
CA GLY A 44 -6.49 24.05 13.58
C GLY A 44 -6.87 23.49 12.21
N THR A 45 -6.68 24.29 11.16
CA THR A 45 -7.08 23.95 9.79
C THR A 45 -6.47 22.63 9.32
N ALA A 46 -5.16 22.44 9.51
CA ALA A 46 -4.48 21.20 9.11
C ALA A 46 -5.03 19.97 9.85
N GLN A 47 -5.35 20.08 11.14
CA GLN A 47 -5.93 18.98 11.90
C GLN A 47 -7.38 18.67 11.48
N ASN A 48 -8.14 19.68 11.02
CA ASN A 48 -9.46 19.49 10.44
C ASN A 48 -9.39 18.78 9.08
N VAL A 49 -8.38 19.10 8.25
CA VAL A 49 -8.13 18.38 6.99
C VAL A 49 -7.75 16.92 7.26
N ASP A 50 -6.88 16.64 8.24
CA ASP A 50 -6.56 15.26 8.67
C ASP A 50 -7.84 14.49 9.04
N ARG A 51 -8.69 15.05 9.91
CA ARG A 51 -9.93 14.39 10.39
C ARG A 51 -10.94 14.15 9.27
N SER A 52 -11.26 15.18 8.49
CA SER A 52 -12.25 15.09 7.40
C SER A 52 -11.78 14.13 6.31
N THR A 53 -10.51 14.21 5.91
CA THR A 53 -9.94 13.31 4.91
C THR A 53 -9.89 11.86 5.41
N THR A 54 -9.60 11.64 6.69
CA THR A 54 -9.66 10.29 7.30
C THR A 54 -11.03 9.65 7.11
N LEU A 55 -12.11 10.40 7.31
CA LEU A 55 -13.48 9.90 7.13
C LEU A 55 -13.79 9.65 5.66
N ALA A 56 -13.44 10.59 4.77
CA ALA A 56 -13.64 10.45 3.33
C ALA A 56 -12.97 9.18 2.77
N ARG A 57 -11.75 8.86 3.24
CA ARG A 57 -11.02 7.64 2.85
C ARG A 57 -11.72 6.34 3.19
N LYS A 58 -12.58 6.32 4.22
CA LYS A 58 -13.34 5.11 4.55
C LYS A 58 -14.38 4.81 3.48
N VAL A 59 -14.94 5.85 2.85
CA VAL A 59 -15.90 5.71 1.73
C VAL A 59 -15.25 5.06 0.51
N PHE A 60 -14.03 5.46 0.14
CA PHE A 60 -13.29 4.81 -0.95
C PHE A 60 -12.91 3.35 -0.69
N ARG A 61 -13.00 2.91 0.58
CA ARG A 61 -12.66 1.55 1.01
C ARG A 61 -13.91 0.71 1.33
N LEU A 62 -15.11 1.22 1.06
CA LEU A 62 -16.35 0.47 1.20
C LEU A 62 -16.25 -0.86 0.45
N LEU A 63 -16.60 -1.96 1.15
CA LEU A 63 -16.55 -3.33 0.62
C LEU A 63 -15.20 -3.82 0.06
N LYS A 64 -14.10 -3.07 0.27
CA LYS A 64 -12.77 -3.47 -0.23
C LYS A 64 -12.28 -4.79 0.38
N TRP A 65 -12.78 -5.16 1.57
CA TRP A 65 -12.46 -6.42 2.23
C TRP A 65 -12.79 -7.66 1.39
N VAL A 66 -13.70 -7.56 0.41
CA VAL A 66 -14.06 -8.63 -0.53
C VAL A 66 -12.85 -9.00 -1.41
N ASN A 67 -12.04 -8.02 -1.83
CA ASN A 67 -10.85 -8.29 -2.64
C ASN A 67 -9.83 -9.14 -1.87
N ASP A 68 -9.61 -8.79 -0.60
CA ASP A 68 -8.70 -9.52 0.27
C ASP A 68 -9.26 -10.89 0.68
N LEU A 69 -10.58 -11.03 0.81
CA LEU A 69 -11.22 -12.32 1.04
C LEU A 69 -11.09 -13.23 -0.19
N HIS A 70 -11.28 -12.70 -1.39
CA HIS A 70 -11.03 -13.44 -2.63
C HIS A 70 -9.56 -13.91 -2.72
N ALA A 71 -8.60 -13.06 -2.38
CA ALA A 71 -7.19 -13.44 -2.33
C ALA A 71 -6.89 -14.47 -1.21
N LEU A 72 -7.64 -14.43 -0.11
CA LEU A 72 -7.54 -15.39 0.98
C LEU A 72 -8.02 -16.80 0.56
N ILE A 73 -9.03 -16.92 -0.30
CA ILE A 73 -9.51 -18.24 -0.77
C ILE A 73 -8.85 -18.71 -2.08
N SER A 74 -8.19 -17.80 -2.81
CA SER A 74 -7.51 -18.13 -4.07
C SER A 74 -6.39 -19.17 -3.88
N PRO A 75 -6.21 -20.15 -4.78
CA PRO A 75 -5.14 -21.13 -4.65
C PRO A 75 -3.75 -20.46 -4.70
N PRO A 76 -2.78 -20.89 -3.86
CA PRO A 76 -1.43 -20.34 -3.92
C PRO A 76 -0.70 -20.76 -5.21
N ALA A 77 0.28 -19.95 -5.63
CA ALA A 77 1.12 -20.29 -6.77
C ALA A 77 1.91 -21.58 -6.51
N LYS A 78 1.95 -22.47 -7.52
CA LYS A 78 2.68 -23.75 -7.45
C LYS A 78 4.15 -23.52 -7.05
N GLY A 79 4.66 -24.35 -6.14
CA GLY A 79 6.06 -24.27 -5.68
C GLY A 79 6.36 -23.16 -4.67
N THR A 80 5.33 -22.48 -4.14
CA THR A 80 5.51 -21.53 -3.02
C THR A 80 5.70 -22.30 -1.71
N PRO A 81 6.76 -22.02 -0.93
CA PRO A 81 6.96 -22.64 0.37
C PRO A 81 5.76 -22.44 1.30
N LEU A 82 5.37 -23.47 2.05
CA LEU A 82 4.19 -23.44 2.94
C LEU A 82 4.19 -22.24 3.89
N ILE A 83 5.35 -21.91 4.48
CA ILE A 83 5.48 -20.76 5.39
C ILE A 83 5.09 -19.44 4.71
N LEU A 84 5.49 -19.24 3.44
CA LEU A 84 5.12 -18.04 2.68
C LEU A 84 3.65 -18.03 2.29
N VAL A 85 3.08 -19.20 1.99
CA VAL A 85 1.64 -19.34 1.78
C VAL A 85 0.89 -18.93 3.04
N LEU A 86 1.25 -19.49 4.19
CA LEU A 86 0.59 -19.19 5.47
C LEU A 86 0.72 -17.71 5.83
N LEU A 87 1.92 -17.11 5.70
CA LEU A 87 2.11 -15.67 5.93
C LEU A 87 1.28 -14.81 4.98
N GLY A 88 1.21 -15.18 3.69
CA GLY A 88 0.38 -14.47 2.70
C GLY A 88 -1.11 -14.56 3.00
N LYS A 89 -1.58 -15.73 3.45
CA LYS A 89 -2.98 -15.94 3.88
C LYS A 89 -3.29 -15.16 5.15
N SER A 90 -2.42 -15.23 6.16
CA SER A 90 -2.56 -14.44 7.39
C SER A 90 -2.60 -12.93 7.10
N LYS A 91 -1.72 -12.43 6.22
CA LYS A 91 -1.73 -11.04 5.75
C LYS A 91 -3.11 -10.65 5.22
N ASN A 92 -3.67 -11.43 4.30
CA ASN A 92 -4.96 -11.16 3.65
C ASN A 92 -6.13 -11.27 4.63
N ALA A 93 -6.14 -12.27 5.52
CA ALA A 93 -7.15 -12.41 6.56
C ALA A 93 -7.18 -11.19 7.48
N LEU A 94 -6.01 -10.74 7.96
CA LEU A 94 -5.88 -9.56 8.81
C LEU A 94 -6.28 -8.28 8.09
N LEU A 95 -5.91 -8.13 6.81
CA LEU A 95 -6.28 -6.94 6.02
C LEU A 95 -7.78 -6.89 5.73
N SER A 96 -8.37 -8.04 5.39
CA SER A 96 -9.81 -8.18 5.18
C SER A 96 -10.58 -7.83 6.45
N THR A 97 -10.16 -8.36 7.61
CA THR A 97 -10.75 -8.00 8.92
C THR A 97 -10.62 -6.52 9.22
N PHE A 98 -9.46 -5.89 8.97
CA PHE A 98 -9.31 -4.44 9.13
C PHE A 98 -10.33 -3.68 8.29
N LEU A 99 -10.41 -3.97 6.99
CA LEU A 99 -11.31 -3.27 6.06
C LEU A 99 -12.78 -3.53 6.36
N PHE A 100 -13.13 -4.71 6.84
CA PHE A 100 -14.48 -5.06 7.28
C PHE A 100 -14.88 -4.27 8.55
N LEU A 101 -14.01 -4.25 9.56
CA LEU A 101 -14.26 -3.47 10.78
C LEU A 101 -14.30 -1.96 10.50
N ASP A 102 -13.53 -1.49 9.52
CA ASP A 102 -13.48 -0.08 9.12
C ASP A 102 -14.85 0.48 8.69
N GLN A 103 -15.75 -0.39 8.21
CA GLN A 103 -17.13 -0.04 7.83
C GLN A 103 -17.96 0.38 9.06
N PHE A 104 -17.83 -0.37 10.16
CA PHE A 104 -18.48 -0.05 11.43
C PHE A 104 -17.86 1.17 12.08
N VAL A 105 -16.54 1.34 11.95
CA VAL A 105 -15.87 2.57 12.41
C VAL A 105 -16.40 3.77 11.64
N TRP A 106 -16.56 3.67 10.32
CA TRP A 106 -17.16 4.74 9.53
C TRP A 106 -18.59 5.05 10.00
N ALA A 107 -19.44 4.03 10.17
CA ALA A 107 -20.82 4.21 10.62
C ALA A 107 -20.91 4.86 12.01
N GLY A 108 -20.06 4.45 12.96
CA GLY A 108 -20.00 5.07 14.29
C GLY A 108 -19.47 6.50 14.28
N ARG A 109 -18.48 6.81 13.43
CA ARG A 109 -17.95 8.18 13.31
C ARG A 109 -18.88 9.12 12.55
N SER A 110 -19.78 8.60 11.72
CA SER A 110 -20.88 9.34 11.07
C SER A 110 -22.13 9.48 11.94
N ALA A 111 -22.07 9.10 13.23
CA ALA A 111 -23.19 9.13 14.18
C ALA A 111 -24.42 8.26 13.82
N ILE A 112 -24.27 7.33 12.88
CA ILE A 112 -25.31 6.31 12.58
C ILE A 112 -25.41 5.32 13.74
N ILE A 113 -24.26 4.88 14.28
CA ILE A 113 -24.18 4.06 15.49
C ILE A 113 -23.89 4.97 16.68
N LYS A 114 -24.79 5.00 17.67
CA LYS A 114 -24.69 5.89 18.83
C LYS A 114 -23.70 5.42 19.90
N ASN A 115 -23.23 4.16 19.83
CA ASN A 115 -22.28 3.60 20.79
C ASN A 115 -20.83 4.04 20.48
N LYS A 116 -20.40 5.15 21.10
CA LYS A 116 -19.04 5.70 20.94
C LYS A 116 -17.97 4.76 21.46
N GLU A 117 -18.15 4.18 22.64
CA GLU A 117 -17.13 3.32 23.25
C GLU A 117 -16.92 2.03 22.46
N GLY A 118 -18.01 1.40 22.01
CA GLY A 118 -17.95 0.26 21.10
C GLY A 118 -17.24 0.60 19.78
N THR A 119 -17.54 1.77 19.21
CA THR A 119 -16.88 2.26 18.00
C THR A 119 -15.37 2.41 18.19
N ASP A 120 -14.92 2.93 19.33
CA ASP A 120 -13.50 3.12 19.61
C ASP A 120 -12.77 1.79 19.87
N ARG A 121 -13.42 0.81 20.52
CA ARG A 121 -12.88 -0.55 20.65
C ARG A 121 -12.72 -1.22 19.29
N VAL A 122 -13.73 -1.13 18.43
CA VAL A 122 -13.68 -1.66 17.06
C VAL A 122 -12.60 -0.95 16.24
N ALA A 123 -12.47 0.37 16.36
CA ALA A 123 -11.43 1.14 15.70
C ALA A 123 -10.04 0.67 16.12
N ARG A 124 -9.80 0.48 17.42
CA ARG A 124 -8.51 -0.02 17.93
C ARG A 124 -8.23 -1.44 17.44
N LEU A 125 -9.21 -2.35 17.51
CA LEU A 125 -9.08 -3.72 17.00
C LEU A 125 -8.72 -3.72 15.50
N SER A 126 -9.41 -2.91 14.70
CA SER A 126 -9.13 -2.79 13.27
C SER A 126 -7.68 -2.34 13.01
N LEU A 127 -7.16 -1.40 13.79
CA LEU A 127 -5.79 -0.92 13.66
C LEU A 127 -4.75 -1.99 14.05
N TYR A 128 -5.02 -2.83 15.05
CA TYR A 128 -4.17 -3.98 15.35
C TYR A 128 -4.15 -4.99 14.20
N CYS A 129 -5.30 -5.28 13.58
CA CYS A 129 -5.36 -6.13 12.39
C CYS A 129 -4.54 -5.54 11.24
N TRP A 130 -4.66 -4.24 10.99
CA TRP A 130 -3.86 -3.56 9.96
C TRP A 130 -2.35 -3.60 10.25
N MET A 131 -1.95 -3.39 11.50
CA MET A 131 -0.55 -3.47 11.94
C MET A 131 0.01 -4.88 11.73
N ALA A 132 -0.70 -5.90 12.23
CA ALA A 132 -0.28 -7.30 12.10
C ALA A 132 -0.22 -7.72 10.62
N SER A 133 -1.19 -7.28 9.80
CA SER A 133 -1.14 -7.49 8.35
C SER A 133 0.11 -6.87 7.72
N SER A 134 0.49 -5.66 8.14
CA SER A 134 1.69 -4.98 7.64
C SER A 134 2.98 -5.71 8.04
N VAL A 135 3.04 -6.30 9.23
CA VAL A 135 4.15 -7.19 9.65
C VAL A 135 4.20 -8.44 8.77
N CYS A 136 3.07 -9.14 8.57
CA CYS A 136 3.02 -10.29 7.68
C CYS A 136 3.44 -9.92 6.25
N ALA A 137 3.02 -8.75 5.74
CA ALA A 137 3.43 -8.25 4.43
C ALA A 137 4.95 -8.09 4.34
N GLY A 138 5.58 -7.46 5.34
CA GLY A 138 7.05 -7.34 5.39
C GLY A 138 7.76 -8.68 5.38
N LEU A 139 7.28 -9.66 6.16
CA LEU A 139 7.85 -11.02 6.18
C LEU A 139 7.70 -11.74 4.83
N VAL A 140 6.56 -11.58 4.16
CA VAL A 140 6.35 -12.13 2.81
C VAL A 140 7.32 -11.50 1.82
N GLU A 141 7.45 -10.17 1.80
CA GLU A 141 8.36 -9.50 0.86
C GLU A 141 9.83 -9.87 1.12
N LEU A 142 10.25 -10.02 2.38
CA LEU A 142 11.59 -10.52 2.71
C LEU A 142 11.84 -11.92 2.16
N GLY A 143 10.88 -12.83 2.32
CA GLY A 143 11.00 -14.20 1.82
C GLY A 143 11.02 -14.26 0.29
N GLU A 144 10.16 -13.47 -0.37
CA GLU A 144 10.13 -13.38 -1.83
C GLU A 144 11.39 -12.72 -2.39
N LEU A 145 11.93 -11.67 -1.75
CA LEU A 145 13.22 -11.08 -2.11
C LEU A 145 14.37 -12.09 -2.00
N LYS A 146 14.39 -12.91 -0.94
CA LYS A 146 15.40 -13.98 -0.79
C LYS A 146 15.30 -15.02 -1.92
N ARG A 147 14.08 -15.43 -2.29
CA ARG A 147 13.82 -16.36 -3.40
C ARG A 147 14.25 -15.76 -4.74
N LEU A 148 13.89 -14.50 -4.98
CA LEU A 148 14.21 -13.76 -6.19
C LEU A 148 15.72 -13.56 -6.33
N SER A 149 16.40 -13.17 -5.26
CA SER A 149 17.86 -13.04 -5.21
C SER A 149 18.57 -14.36 -5.55
N LYS A 150 18.10 -15.50 -5.01
CA LYS A 150 18.64 -16.81 -5.37
C LYS A 150 18.43 -17.13 -6.86
N SER A 151 17.25 -16.82 -7.40
CA SER A 151 16.94 -17.02 -8.82
C SER A 151 17.77 -16.13 -9.74
N MET A 152 17.97 -14.86 -9.37
CA MET A 152 18.82 -13.92 -10.11
C MET A 152 20.30 -14.33 -10.07
N LYS A 153 20.81 -14.81 -8.93
CA LYS A 153 22.17 -15.36 -8.81
C LYS A 153 22.37 -16.58 -9.70
N LYS A 154 21.37 -17.46 -9.81
CA LYS A 154 21.40 -18.61 -10.71
C LYS A 154 21.45 -18.15 -12.18
N LEU A 155 20.54 -17.26 -12.57
CA LEU A 155 20.47 -16.72 -13.92
C LEU A 155 21.77 -16.00 -14.32
N ALA A 156 22.35 -15.22 -13.40
CA ALA A 156 23.63 -14.55 -13.64
C ALA A 156 24.81 -15.52 -13.85
N ARG A 157 24.75 -16.74 -13.27
CA ARG A 157 25.76 -17.79 -13.53
C ARG A 157 25.54 -18.48 -14.88
N GLU A 158 24.29 -18.61 -15.31
CA GLU A 158 23.92 -19.17 -16.61
C GLU A 158 24.32 -18.23 -17.77
N LEU A 159 24.28 -16.90 -17.54
CA LEU A 159 24.65 -15.86 -18.51
C LEU A 159 26.16 -15.55 -18.56
N ARG A 160 27.02 -16.50 -18.19
CA ARG A 160 28.45 -16.30 -17.87
C ARG A 160 29.26 -15.48 -18.91
N ASP A 161 28.88 -15.55 -20.19
CA ASP A 161 29.60 -14.94 -21.32
C ASP A 161 28.82 -13.80 -22.01
N THR A 162 27.70 -13.36 -21.44
CA THR A 162 26.87 -12.28 -21.99
C THR A 162 26.66 -11.19 -20.95
N ASP A 163 26.53 -9.93 -21.36
CA ASP A 163 26.12 -8.89 -20.42
C ASP A 163 24.70 -9.20 -19.89
N LYS A 164 24.65 -9.60 -18.62
CA LYS A 164 23.40 -9.91 -17.92
C LYS A 164 22.41 -8.74 -17.92
N TYR A 165 22.88 -7.49 -18.06
CA TYR A 165 21.99 -6.32 -18.12
C TYR A 165 21.30 -6.17 -19.47
N GLU A 166 21.78 -6.81 -20.53
CA GLU A 166 21.08 -6.89 -21.82
C GLU A 166 20.01 -8.00 -21.82
N ASN A 167 20.13 -8.98 -20.91
CA ASN A 167 19.15 -10.06 -20.80
C ASN A 167 17.81 -9.57 -20.23
N GLU A 168 16.75 -9.67 -21.04
CA GLU A 168 15.40 -9.22 -20.66
C GLU A 168 14.87 -9.89 -19.39
N GLN A 169 15.14 -11.20 -19.21
CA GLN A 169 14.69 -11.92 -18.02
C GLN A 169 15.39 -11.41 -16.75
N TYR A 170 16.69 -11.10 -16.83
CA TYR A 170 17.44 -10.52 -15.72
C TYR A 170 16.91 -9.13 -15.36
N ARG A 171 16.69 -8.26 -16.36
CA ARG A 171 16.09 -6.92 -16.15
C ARG A 171 14.70 -7.00 -15.54
N SER A 172 13.85 -7.93 -16.00
CA SER A 172 12.52 -8.14 -15.43
C SER A 172 12.58 -8.57 -13.96
N LYS A 173 13.50 -9.46 -13.61
CA LYS A 173 13.70 -9.88 -12.20
C LYS A 173 14.28 -8.77 -11.34
N MET A 174 15.16 -7.93 -11.89
CA MET A 174 15.69 -6.76 -11.20
C MET A 174 14.58 -5.76 -10.88
N LYS A 175 13.72 -5.44 -11.87
CA LYS A 175 12.55 -4.59 -11.66
C LYS A 175 11.60 -5.18 -10.61
N GLN A 176 11.33 -6.48 -10.65
CA GLN A 176 10.54 -7.16 -9.64
C GLN A 176 11.19 -7.07 -8.25
N SER A 177 12.52 -7.11 -8.16
CA SER A 177 13.25 -6.95 -6.91
C SER A 177 13.09 -5.54 -6.33
N ASP A 178 13.19 -4.52 -7.17
CA ASP A 178 13.03 -3.12 -6.76
C ASP A 178 11.59 -2.85 -6.28
N GLU A 179 10.59 -3.37 -7.00
CA GLU A 179 9.18 -3.28 -6.61
C GLU A 179 8.90 -3.93 -5.25
N ARG A 180 9.48 -5.12 -5.00
CA ARG A 180 9.35 -5.84 -3.72
C ARG A 180 10.10 -5.15 -2.58
N LEU A 181 11.29 -4.61 -2.84
CA LEU A 181 12.04 -3.83 -1.85
C LEU A 181 11.26 -2.58 -1.45
N LEU A 182 10.67 -1.88 -2.41
CA LEU A 182 9.82 -0.73 -2.14
C LEU A 182 8.58 -1.12 -1.31
N ALA A 183 7.95 -2.26 -1.61
CA ALA A 183 6.85 -2.80 -0.83
C ALA A 183 7.26 -3.17 0.61
N LEU A 184 8.46 -3.73 0.80
CA LEU A 184 9.03 -4.03 2.11
C LEU A 184 9.26 -2.76 2.94
N VAL A 185 9.92 -1.76 2.36
CA VAL A 185 10.15 -0.46 3.02
C VAL A 185 8.82 0.17 3.44
N LYS A 186 7.85 0.17 2.52
CA LYS A 186 6.51 0.67 2.79
C LYS A 186 5.84 -0.09 3.94
N ALA A 187 5.91 -1.42 3.96
CA ALA A 187 5.32 -2.24 5.02
C ALA A 187 5.94 -1.94 6.39
N ALA A 188 7.27 -1.81 6.46
CA ALA A 188 7.98 -1.45 7.69
C ALA A 188 7.56 -0.06 8.20
N MET A 189 7.46 0.92 7.31
CA MET A 189 6.98 2.26 7.65
C MET A 189 5.50 2.26 8.09
N ASP A 190 4.63 1.47 7.44
CA ASP A 190 3.22 1.34 7.81
C ASP A 190 3.04 0.76 9.22
N VAL A 191 3.95 -0.12 9.69
CA VAL A 191 3.97 -0.57 11.09
C VAL A 191 4.22 0.60 12.05
N VAL A 192 5.16 1.50 11.75
CA VAL A 192 5.41 2.71 12.56
C VAL A 192 4.17 3.62 12.59
N VAL A 193 3.51 3.77 11.44
CA VAL A 193 2.25 4.53 11.36
C VAL A 193 1.17 3.92 12.25
N ALA A 194 1.02 2.59 12.22
CA ALA A 194 0.05 1.89 13.05
C ALA A 194 0.35 2.04 14.55
N ILE A 195 1.63 1.94 14.96
CA ILE A 195 2.09 2.20 16.33
C ILE A 195 1.68 3.61 16.79
N GLY A 196 1.85 4.61 15.92
CA GLY A 196 1.47 5.99 16.19
C GLY A 196 -0.04 6.19 16.32
N LEU A 197 -0.83 5.58 15.42
CA LEU A 197 -2.30 5.64 15.48
C LEU A 197 -2.89 4.89 16.69
N LEU A 198 -2.27 3.79 17.10
CA LEU A 198 -2.62 3.03 18.30
C LEU A 198 -2.10 3.67 19.59
N GLN A 199 -1.26 4.70 19.50
CA GLN A 199 -0.61 5.36 20.63
C GLN A 199 0.20 4.39 21.52
N LEU A 200 0.87 3.39 20.93
CA LEU A 200 1.63 2.39 21.69
C LEU A 200 2.96 2.95 22.24
N ALA A 201 3.52 3.99 21.61
CA ALA A 201 4.77 4.62 22.01
C ALA A 201 4.72 6.15 21.86
N PRO A 202 3.82 6.85 22.56
CA PRO A 202 3.48 8.25 22.29
C PRO A 202 4.64 9.23 22.50
N ARG A 203 5.61 8.87 23.35
CA ARG A 203 6.83 9.67 23.56
C ARG A 203 7.83 9.59 22.41
N LYS A 204 7.82 8.48 21.65
CA LYS A 204 8.78 8.23 20.55
C LYS A 204 8.14 8.43 19.18
N VAL A 205 6.90 7.98 19.01
CA VAL A 205 6.12 8.08 17.78
C VAL A 205 5.04 9.14 17.98
N THR A 206 5.43 10.39 17.76
CA THR A 206 4.54 11.56 17.89
C THR A 206 3.59 11.66 16.70
N PRO A 207 2.55 12.53 16.75
CA PRO A 207 1.70 12.80 15.59
C PRO A 207 2.49 13.23 14.36
N ARG A 208 3.55 14.04 14.53
CA ARG A 208 4.44 14.44 13.44
C ARG A 208 5.19 13.25 12.84
N VAL A 209 5.75 12.35 13.65
CA VAL A 209 6.40 11.12 13.14
C VAL A 209 5.40 10.26 12.38
N THR A 210 4.21 10.06 12.95
CA THR A 210 3.12 9.30 12.30
C THR A 210 2.72 9.92 10.96
N GLY A 211 2.61 11.25 10.91
CA GLY A 211 2.32 12.03 9.71
C GLY A 211 3.42 11.89 8.65
N ALA A 212 4.70 12.00 9.03
CA ALA A 212 5.82 11.89 8.10
C ALA A 212 5.87 10.51 7.44
N PHE A 213 5.88 9.45 8.24
CA PHE A 213 5.91 8.07 7.73
C PHE A 213 4.66 7.76 6.91
N GLY A 214 3.48 8.17 7.38
CA GLY A 214 2.23 7.96 6.66
C GLY A 214 2.17 8.72 5.34
N PHE A 215 2.77 9.91 5.25
CA PHE A 215 2.87 10.69 4.02
C PHE A 215 3.77 9.97 3.01
N ILE A 216 4.97 9.56 3.43
CA ILE A 216 5.92 8.83 2.58
C ILE A 216 5.29 7.54 2.05
N THR A 217 4.67 6.71 2.91
CA THR A 217 4.04 5.46 2.44
C THR A 217 2.84 5.70 1.54
N SER A 218 2.19 6.86 1.64
CA SER A 218 1.12 7.27 0.72
C SER A 218 1.67 7.62 -0.66
N LEU A 219 2.77 8.38 -0.73
CA LEU A 219 3.44 8.70 -1.99
C LEU A 219 3.94 7.43 -2.69
N ILE A 220 4.53 6.50 -1.94
CA ILE A 220 4.91 5.18 -2.47
C ILE A 220 3.67 4.46 -3.03
N SER A 221 2.54 4.48 -2.30
CA SER A 221 1.30 3.84 -2.76
C SER A 221 0.75 4.48 -4.04
N CYS A 222 0.84 5.81 -4.17
CA CYS A 222 0.45 6.53 -5.38
C CYS A 222 1.33 6.10 -6.56
N TYR A 223 2.65 6.07 -6.36
CA TYR A 223 3.61 5.63 -7.37
C TYR A 223 3.34 4.20 -7.84
N GLN A 224 3.10 3.26 -6.91
CA GLN A 224 2.81 1.86 -7.22
C GLN A 224 1.52 1.64 -8.02
N GLN A 225 0.60 2.62 -8.03
CA GLN A 225 -0.67 2.53 -8.76
C GLN A 225 -0.67 3.23 -10.12
N LEU A 226 0.41 3.96 -10.44
CA LEU A 226 0.56 4.59 -11.74
C LEU A 226 0.46 3.54 -12.85
N PRO A 227 -0.29 3.81 -13.94
CA PRO A 227 -0.34 2.91 -15.06
C PRO A 227 1.06 2.74 -15.67
N SER A 228 1.42 1.51 -16.01
CA SER A 228 2.62 1.26 -16.81
C SER A 228 2.47 1.98 -18.14
N ARG A 229 3.46 2.82 -18.49
CA ARG A 229 3.54 3.38 -19.84
C ARG A 229 3.52 2.21 -20.83
N ALA A 230 2.57 2.22 -21.76
CA ALA A 230 2.59 1.25 -22.85
C ALA A 230 3.95 1.37 -23.55
N PRO A 231 4.61 0.26 -23.92
CA PRO A 231 5.79 0.35 -24.76
C PRO A 231 5.40 1.14 -26.01
N ALA A 232 6.21 2.14 -26.38
CA ALA A 232 6.01 2.84 -27.64
C ALA A 232 5.87 1.78 -28.73
N ALA A 233 4.70 1.72 -29.36
CA ALA A 233 4.50 0.79 -30.46
C ALA A 233 5.64 1.05 -31.43
N LYS A 234 6.50 0.04 -31.65
CA LYS A 234 7.45 0.07 -32.75
C LYS A 234 6.57 0.16 -33.99
N LEU A 235 6.35 1.38 -34.50
CA LEU A 235 5.81 1.58 -35.83
C LEU A 235 6.74 0.80 -36.75
N LYS A 236 6.26 -0.34 -37.25
CA LYS A 236 6.90 -1.01 -38.38
C LYS A 236 6.88 0.00 -39.52
N ALA A 237 8.06 0.50 -39.86
CA ALA A 237 8.30 1.14 -41.15
C ALA A 237 8.22 0.08 -42.25
#